data_AF-A0A7S1I7E6-F1
#
_entry.id   AF-A0A7S1I7E6-F1
#
_cell.length_a   1.000
_cell.length_b   1.000
_cell.length_c   1.000
_cell.angle_alpha   90.00
_cell.angle_beta   90.00
_cell.angle_gamma   90.00
#
_symmetry.space_group_name_H-M   'P 1'
#
loop_
_entity.id
_entity.type
_entity.pdbx_description
1 polymer ?
#
loop_
_entity_poly.entity_id
_entity_poly.type
_entity_poly.pdbx_seq_one_letter_code
_entity_poly.pdbx_strand_id
1 'polypeptide(L)'
;SQWMLHVHLAGFLRLLASPRRQQVILIGLYCILMANLFMRSRFQALPASLQRLNGLEDRLASGRRIRWIHGVNTLASLESTFSAWGPVNDLHGQVAMIEADVMPPTKDRPELYMCHPPCLFGGGLGFQEWLDKVLALCRSSRFPVGIKLDFKDPLAAEIGLQMVHSRTGQDGTLGIPVVLNADVLQGPSGGVPVISGEYFFGLCRKYYPKGALSLGWKTGIPWLFTWLRGYTSAQVDEMLDLARKAHTTDITFAVRGEFCPNSLTQLKRLLDRNEKH
;
A
#
# COMPACT_ATOMS: atom_id res chain seq x y z
N SER A 1 34.04 13.98 3.34
CA SER A 1 32.73 14.57 3.00
C SER A 1 32.76 15.46 1.74
N GLN A 2 33.88 16.05 1.30
CA GLN A 2 33.93 16.83 0.03
C GLN A 2 34.22 15.99 -1.24
N TRP A 3 34.83 14.82 -1.10
CA TRP A 3 35.18 13.93 -2.22
C TRP A 3 33.98 13.17 -2.82
N MET A 4 32.99 12.78 -2.00
CA MET A 4 31.77 12.11 -2.50
C MET A 4 30.85 13.08 -3.26
N LEU A 5 30.78 14.36 -2.86
CA LEU A 5 29.99 15.36 -3.57
C LEU A 5 30.53 15.61 -5.00
N HIS A 6 31.85 15.60 -5.19
CA HIS A 6 32.48 15.81 -6.50
C HIS A 6 32.23 14.66 -7.48
N VAL A 7 32.19 13.41 -7.01
CA VAL A 7 31.96 12.23 -7.87
C VAL A 7 30.50 12.16 -8.35
N HIS A 8 29.53 12.51 -7.50
CA HIS A 8 28.12 12.57 -7.90
C HIS A 8 27.81 13.75 -8.83
N LEU A 9 28.42 14.92 -8.61
CA LEU A 9 28.25 16.07 -9.49
C LEU A 9 28.88 15.83 -10.87
N ALA A 10 30.06 15.21 -10.93
CA ALA A 10 30.73 14.85 -12.19
C ALA A 10 29.97 13.77 -12.98
N GLY A 11 29.35 12.79 -12.30
CA GLY A 11 28.48 11.79 -12.93
C GLY A 11 27.19 12.40 -13.51
N PHE A 12 26.58 13.35 -12.80
CA PHE A 12 25.39 14.07 -13.25
C PHE A 12 25.69 15.03 -14.42
N LEU A 13 26.83 15.73 -14.38
CA LEU A 13 27.29 16.58 -15.49
C LEU A 13 27.66 15.77 -16.74
N ARG A 14 28.15 14.53 -16.60
CA ARG A 14 28.38 13.61 -17.74
C ARG A 14 27.08 13.10 -18.37
N LEU A 15 26.01 12.93 -17.59
CA LEU A 15 24.67 12.62 -18.11
C LEU A 15 24.11 13.76 -18.97
N LEU A 16 24.46 15.01 -18.64
CA LEU A 16 24.09 16.21 -19.37
C LEU A 16 25.05 16.56 -20.52
N ALA A 17 26.15 15.83 -20.72
CA ALA A 17 27.20 16.23 -21.66
C ALA A 17 26.89 15.95 -23.14
N SER A 18 25.85 15.16 -23.45
CA SER A 18 25.47 14.87 -24.85
C SER A 18 24.08 15.39 -25.20
N PRO A 19 23.90 16.09 -26.34
CA PRO A 19 22.60 16.62 -26.77
C PRO A 19 21.50 15.55 -26.86
N ARG A 20 21.85 14.33 -27.28
CA ARG A 20 20.90 13.20 -27.36
C ARG A 20 20.40 12.74 -25.97
N ARG A 21 21.27 12.72 -24.96
CA ARG A 21 20.87 12.35 -23.58
C ARG A 21 20.04 13.46 -22.91
N GLN A 22 20.37 14.73 -23.17
CA GLN A 22 19.56 15.86 -22.72
C GLN A 22 18.15 15.82 -23.34
N GLN A 23 18.03 15.51 -24.64
CA GLN A 23 16.75 15.33 -25.31
C GLN A 23 15.93 14.19 -24.71
N VAL A 24 16.54 13.04 -24.41
CA VAL A 24 15.84 11.92 -23.76
C VAL A 24 15.35 12.28 -22.35
N ILE A 25 16.15 13.00 -21.56
CA ILE A 25 15.76 13.47 -20.22
C ILE A 25 14.62 14.50 -20.32
N LEU A 26 14.72 15.45 -21.24
CA LEU A 26 13.69 16.48 -21.47
C LEU A 26 12.37 15.87 -21.96
N ILE A 27 12.42 14.89 -22.86
CA ILE A 27 11.24 14.13 -23.31
C ILE A 27 10.64 13.38 -22.12
N GLY A 28 11.47 12.71 -21.30
CA GLY A 28 11.01 12.02 -20.09
C GLY A 28 10.31 12.95 -19.08
N LEU A 29 10.92 14.10 -18.78
CA LEU A 29 10.35 15.12 -17.90
C LEU A 29 9.07 15.73 -18.47
N TYR A 30 9.04 15.99 -19.79
CA TYR A 30 7.85 16.47 -20.48
C TYR A 30 6.72 15.44 -20.44
N CYS A 31 7.01 14.15 -20.65
CA CYS A 31 6.03 13.08 -20.53
C CYS A 31 5.49 12.95 -19.09
N ILE A 32 6.35 13.08 -18.07
CA ILE A 32 5.93 13.10 -16.65
C ILE A 32 5.06 14.31 -16.34
N LEU A 33 5.42 15.49 -16.85
CA LEU A 33 4.65 16.72 -16.65
C LEU A 33 3.28 16.63 -17.35
N MET A 34 3.25 16.15 -18.59
CA MET A 34 2.02 15.97 -19.35
C MET A 34 1.13 14.88 -18.76
N ALA A 35 1.69 13.78 -18.26
CA ALA A 35 0.95 12.76 -17.51
C ALA A 35 0.35 13.36 -16.22
N ASN A 36 1.11 14.16 -15.46
CA ASN A 36 0.62 14.82 -14.25
C ASN A 36 -0.48 15.85 -14.53
N LEU A 37 -0.32 16.67 -15.57
CA LEU A 37 -1.32 17.68 -15.98
C LEU A 37 -2.60 17.03 -16.52
N PHE A 38 -2.47 15.96 -17.30
CA PHE A 38 -3.60 15.17 -17.80
C PHE A 38 -4.33 14.40 -16.69
N MET A 39 -3.59 13.86 -15.72
CA MET A 39 -4.18 13.23 -14.53
C MET A 39 -4.96 14.28 -13.72
N ARG A 40 -4.37 15.43 -13.43
CA ARG A 40 -5.05 16.51 -12.68
C ARG A 40 -6.36 16.98 -13.34
N SER A 41 -6.41 17.09 -14.66
CA SER A 41 -7.63 17.52 -15.36
C SER A 41 -8.74 16.46 -15.36
N ARG A 42 -8.41 15.16 -15.37
CA ARG A 42 -9.40 14.08 -15.25
C ARG A 42 -9.84 13.81 -13.81
N PHE A 43 -8.96 14.00 -12.81
CA PHE A 43 -9.33 13.87 -11.39
C PHE A 43 -10.33 14.96 -10.95
N GLN A 44 -10.27 16.16 -11.54
CA GLN A 44 -11.27 17.22 -11.30
C GLN A 44 -12.65 16.92 -11.91
N ALA A 45 -12.75 15.92 -12.80
CA ALA A 45 -13.97 15.54 -13.51
C ALA A 45 -14.39 14.09 -13.27
N LEU A 46 -14.04 13.50 -12.12
CA LEU A 46 -14.51 12.17 -11.75
C LEU A 46 -16.02 12.23 -11.43
N PRO A 47 -16.87 11.43 -12.11
CA PRO A 47 -18.28 11.29 -11.75
C PRO A 47 -18.46 10.92 -10.27
N ALA A 48 -19.56 11.33 -9.63
CA ALA A 48 -19.85 11.02 -8.22
C ALA A 48 -19.81 9.52 -7.86
N SER A 49 -19.90 8.62 -8.85
CA SER A 49 -19.70 7.17 -8.69
C SER A 49 -18.24 6.78 -8.44
N LEU A 50 -17.26 7.55 -8.95
CA LEU A 50 -15.83 7.32 -8.77
C LEU A 50 -15.32 7.86 -7.43
N GLN A 51 -15.93 8.91 -6.88
CA GLN A 51 -15.71 9.31 -5.48
C GLN A 51 -16.10 8.21 -4.48
N ARG A 52 -17.11 7.38 -4.84
CA ARG A 52 -17.51 6.19 -4.07
C ARG A 52 -16.53 5.01 -4.19
N LEU A 53 -15.81 4.89 -5.31
CA LEU A 53 -14.85 3.81 -5.54
C LEU A 53 -13.49 4.06 -4.89
N ASN A 54 -13.07 5.33 -4.75
CA ASN A 54 -12.00 5.71 -3.83
C ASN A 54 -12.36 5.42 -2.36
N GLY A 55 -13.66 5.23 -2.07
CA GLY A 55 -14.18 4.93 -0.75
C GLY A 55 -14.42 3.45 -0.46
N LEU A 56 -13.89 2.52 -1.27
CA LEU A 56 -13.99 1.08 -0.98
C LEU A 56 -13.30 0.69 0.33
N GLU A 57 -12.29 1.47 0.73
CA GLU A 57 -11.60 1.30 2.00
C GLU A 57 -12.14 2.26 3.09
N ASP A 58 -13.16 3.08 2.80
CA ASP A 58 -13.53 4.23 3.63
C ASP A 58 -14.60 3.91 4.69
N ARG A 59 -15.02 2.66 4.87
CA ARG A 59 -16.00 2.33 5.93
C ARG A 59 -15.68 1.05 6.66
N LEU A 60 -15.69 1.11 7.99
CA LEU A 60 -15.76 -0.09 8.83
C LEU A 60 -17.19 -0.65 8.79
N ALA A 61 -17.35 -1.93 9.17
CA ALA A 61 -18.66 -2.56 9.36
C ALA A 61 -19.60 -1.75 10.29
N SER A 62 -19.05 -0.88 11.16
CA SER A 62 -19.80 0.05 12.03
C SER A 62 -20.29 1.33 11.35
N GLY A 63 -20.11 1.50 10.03
CA GLY A 63 -20.57 2.65 9.26
C GLY A 63 -19.71 3.92 9.40
N ARG A 64 -18.65 3.88 10.22
CA ARG A 64 -17.66 4.95 10.44
C ARG A 64 -16.78 5.17 9.22
N ARG A 65 -16.46 6.43 8.91
CA ARG A 65 -15.59 6.80 7.79
C ARG A 65 -14.12 6.51 8.16
N ILE A 66 -13.39 5.83 7.28
CA ILE A 66 -11.98 5.53 7.44
C ILE A 66 -11.16 6.63 6.76
N ARG A 67 -10.13 7.11 7.43
CA ARG A 67 -9.12 7.98 6.84
C ARG A 67 -7.81 7.22 6.68
N TRP A 68 -7.31 7.14 5.45
CA TRP A 68 -6.07 6.44 5.14
C TRP A 68 -4.88 7.38 5.14
N ILE A 69 -3.77 6.91 5.72
CA ILE A 69 -2.47 7.54 5.63
C ILE A 69 -1.52 6.48 5.09
N HIS A 70 -1.07 6.70 3.87
CA HIS A 70 -0.28 5.73 3.12
C HIS A 70 1.22 5.97 3.30
N GLY A 71 2.00 4.90 3.20
CA GLY A 71 3.46 4.94 3.16
C GLY A 71 4.09 5.50 4.43
N VAL A 72 3.52 5.20 5.61
CA VAL A 72 4.03 5.67 6.91
C VAL A 72 5.22 4.82 7.34
N ASN A 73 6.29 4.90 6.57
CA ASN A 73 7.45 4.01 6.63
C ASN A 73 8.60 4.54 7.52
N THR A 74 8.53 5.79 7.95
CA THR A 74 9.60 6.47 8.70
C THR A 74 9.11 6.95 10.06
N LEU A 75 10.05 7.18 10.98
CA LEU A 75 9.74 7.81 12.26
C LEU A 75 9.08 9.18 12.06
N ALA A 76 9.61 10.00 11.15
CA ALA A 76 9.06 11.32 10.84
C ALA A 76 7.61 11.26 10.31
N SER A 77 7.30 10.32 9.41
CA SER A 77 5.91 10.14 8.93
C SER A 77 4.98 9.64 10.04
N LEU A 78 5.48 8.79 10.94
CA LEU A 78 4.71 8.28 12.08
C LEU A 78 4.42 9.41 13.08
N GLU A 79 5.42 10.18 13.47
CA GLU A 79 5.27 11.33 14.38
C GLU A 79 4.38 12.41 13.78
N SER A 80 4.55 12.72 12.49
CA SER A 80 3.68 13.67 11.77
C SER A 80 2.23 13.18 11.76
N THR A 81 2.02 11.88 11.54
CA THR A 81 0.69 11.27 11.60
C THR A 81 0.05 11.52 12.96
N PHE A 82 0.67 11.13 14.07
CA PHE A 82 0.04 11.28 15.39
C PHE A 82 0.00 12.73 15.90
N SER A 83 0.92 13.60 15.46
CA SER A 83 0.91 15.03 15.81
C SER A 83 -0.19 15.80 15.08
N ALA A 84 -0.47 15.47 13.81
CA ALA A 84 -1.57 16.06 13.05
C ALA A 84 -2.95 15.70 13.62
N TRP A 85 -3.02 14.70 14.49
CA TRP A 85 -4.26 14.22 15.14
C TRP A 85 -4.48 14.87 16.51
N GLY A 86 -3.85 16.02 16.75
CA GLY A 86 -4.17 16.90 17.86
C GLY A 86 -5.63 17.40 17.81
N PRO A 87 -6.09 18.05 18.90
CA PRO A 87 -7.50 18.40 19.16
C PRO A 87 -8.18 19.33 18.12
N VAL A 88 -7.46 19.76 17.08
CA VAL A 88 -7.92 20.71 16.06
C VAL A 88 -8.56 20.00 14.86
N ASN A 89 -8.32 18.70 14.68
CA ASN A 89 -8.98 17.91 13.64
C ASN A 89 -10.11 17.09 14.25
N ASP A 90 -11.31 17.61 14.05
CA ASP A 90 -12.57 17.06 14.52
C ASP A 90 -12.85 15.70 13.88
N LEU A 91 -12.26 14.64 14.44
CA LEU A 91 -12.38 13.25 13.97
C LEU A 91 -13.72 12.62 14.37
N HIS A 92 -14.80 13.41 14.51
CA HIS A 92 -16.15 12.94 14.90
C HIS A 92 -16.54 11.64 14.16
N GLY A 93 -16.30 10.50 14.82
CA GLY A 93 -16.60 9.16 14.30
C GLY A 93 -15.68 8.60 13.20
N GLN A 94 -14.51 9.20 12.92
CA GLN A 94 -13.55 8.67 11.93
C GLN A 94 -12.52 7.75 12.60
N VAL A 95 -12.31 6.56 12.03
CA VAL A 95 -11.16 5.71 12.35
C VAL A 95 -10.08 6.04 11.34
N ALA A 96 -8.83 6.10 11.77
CA ALA A 96 -7.76 6.27 10.80
C ALA A 96 -6.86 5.04 10.74
N MET A 97 -6.51 4.69 9.52
CA MET A 97 -5.74 3.52 9.16
C MET A 97 -4.38 3.98 8.64
N ILE A 98 -3.34 3.49 9.28
CA ILE A 98 -1.96 3.76 8.90
C ILE A 98 -1.48 2.57 8.08
N GLU A 99 -1.16 2.83 6.82
CA GLU A 99 -0.58 1.83 5.92
C GLU A 99 0.94 2.01 5.86
N ALA A 100 1.66 0.90 5.90
CA ALA A 100 3.10 0.88 5.76
C ALA A 100 3.60 -0.43 5.12
N ASP A 101 4.66 -0.31 4.34
CA ASP A 101 5.20 -1.34 3.47
C ASP A 101 6.28 -2.16 4.19
N VAL A 102 6.13 -3.48 4.30
CA VAL A 102 7.08 -4.36 4.98
C VAL A 102 8.00 -5.04 3.98
N MET A 103 9.30 -4.74 4.08
CA MET A 103 10.37 -5.27 3.24
C MET A 103 11.15 -6.39 3.95
N PRO A 104 11.66 -7.39 3.20
CA PRO A 104 12.43 -8.50 3.75
C PRO A 104 13.81 -8.03 4.21
N PRO A 105 14.55 -8.83 4.99
CA PRO A 105 15.94 -8.54 5.30
C PRO A 105 16.78 -8.47 4.02
N THR A 106 17.86 -7.70 4.08
CA THR A 106 18.88 -7.62 3.02
C THR A 106 20.25 -7.98 3.58
N LYS A 107 21.24 -8.11 2.70
CA LYS A 107 22.63 -8.33 3.10
C LYS A 107 23.14 -7.26 4.07
N ASP A 108 22.75 -6.01 3.86
CA ASP A 108 23.22 -4.86 4.64
C ASP A 108 22.27 -4.50 5.79
N ARG A 109 21.12 -5.18 5.89
CA ARG A 109 20.09 -4.94 6.91
C ARG A 109 19.41 -6.24 7.31
N PRO A 110 19.84 -6.90 8.41
CA PRO A 110 19.37 -8.23 8.78
C PRO A 110 17.93 -8.26 9.33
N GLU A 111 17.34 -7.11 9.66
CA GLU A 111 15.97 -7.00 10.12
C GLU A 111 14.97 -6.65 9.00
N LEU A 112 13.69 -6.97 9.24
CA LEU A 112 12.60 -6.40 8.44
C LEU A 112 12.55 -4.89 8.60
N TYR A 113 12.20 -4.19 7.53
CA TYR A 113 12.14 -2.73 7.54
C TYR A 113 10.98 -2.18 6.73
N MET A 114 10.62 -0.93 7.03
CA MET A 114 9.47 -0.26 6.47
C MET A 114 9.87 0.59 5.29
N CYS A 115 9.43 0.25 4.08
CA CYS A 115 9.76 1.04 2.89
C CYS A 115 8.95 0.66 1.65
N HIS A 116 8.42 1.68 0.96
CA HIS A 116 7.77 1.51 -0.34
C HIS A 116 8.80 1.34 -1.48
N PRO A 117 8.71 0.29 -2.31
CA PRO A 117 9.58 0.13 -3.47
C PRO A 117 9.45 1.26 -4.51
N PRO A 118 10.53 1.70 -5.18
CA PRO A 118 11.91 1.26 -5.01
C PRO A 118 12.55 1.82 -3.73
N CYS A 119 13.03 0.92 -2.87
CA CYS A 119 13.70 1.25 -1.62
C CYS A 119 15.18 1.52 -1.85
N LEU A 120 15.50 2.75 -2.24
CA LEU A 120 16.89 3.15 -2.37
C LEU A 120 17.55 3.16 -0.99
N PHE A 121 18.67 2.44 -0.86
CA PHE A 121 19.54 2.42 0.33
C PHE A 121 18.96 1.78 1.61
N GLY A 122 17.95 0.91 1.51
CA GLY A 122 17.41 0.23 2.70
C GLY A 122 16.84 1.19 3.75
N GLY A 123 16.41 2.38 3.33
CA GLY A 123 15.88 3.43 4.20
C GLY A 123 14.55 3.03 4.85
N GLY A 124 14.23 3.70 5.96
CA GLY A 124 12.99 3.49 6.72
C GLY A 124 13.21 2.84 8.08
N LEU A 125 12.16 2.80 8.89
CA LEU A 125 12.20 2.29 10.26
C LEU A 125 12.30 0.76 10.27
N GLY A 126 12.93 0.15 11.29
CA GLY A 126 12.85 -1.30 11.45
C GLY A 126 11.40 -1.72 11.73
N PHE A 127 10.90 -2.80 11.15
CA PHE A 127 9.50 -3.22 11.32
C PHE A 127 9.12 -3.43 12.79
N GLN A 128 10.01 -4.07 13.56
CA GLN A 128 9.80 -4.26 15.00
C GLN A 128 9.69 -2.92 15.73
N GLU A 129 10.63 -2.00 15.49
CA GLU A 129 10.60 -0.67 16.09
C GLU A 129 9.35 0.10 15.68
N TRP A 130 8.97 0.01 14.40
CA TRP A 130 7.76 0.63 13.87
C TRP A 130 6.50 0.10 14.55
N LEU A 131 6.39 -1.22 14.69
CA LEU A 131 5.23 -1.88 15.29
C LEU A 131 5.12 -1.55 16.78
N ASP A 132 6.24 -1.55 17.50
CA ASP A 132 6.25 -1.20 18.93
C ASP A 132 5.85 0.27 19.15
N LYS A 133 6.36 1.19 18.33
CA LYS A 133 6.00 2.61 18.39
C LYS A 133 4.54 2.85 18.01
N VAL A 134 4.05 2.27 16.92
CA VAL A 134 2.65 2.47 16.51
C VAL A 134 1.69 1.94 17.57
N LEU A 135 1.96 0.77 18.15
CA LEU A 135 1.12 0.21 19.22
C LEU A 135 1.14 1.08 20.48
N ALA A 136 2.31 1.61 20.85
CA ALA A 136 2.42 2.54 21.98
C ALA A 136 1.61 3.84 21.74
N LEU A 137 1.68 4.39 20.53
CA LEU A 137 0.95 5.59 20.13
C LEU A 137 -0.56 5.33 20.03
N CYS A 138 -0.99 4.17 19.50
CA CYS A 138 -2.39 3.79 19.43
C CYS A 138 -3.01 3.67 20.83
N ARG A 139 -2.27 3.14 21.82
CA ARG A 139 -2.74 3.01 23.21
C ARG A 139 -2.87 4.35 23.93
N SER A 140 -2.04 5.33 23.58
CA SER A 140 -2.08 6.67 24.18
C SER A 140 -2.94 7.66 23.40
N SER A 141 -3.34 7.31 22.16
CA SER A 141 -4.23 8.10 21.32
C SER A 141 -5.65 8.16 21.89
N ARG A 142 -6.27 9.33 21.81
CA ARG A 142 -7.70 9.51 22.13
C ARG A 142 -8.63 9.03 21.02
N PHE A 143 -8.07 8.67 19.85
CA PHE A 143 -8.81 8.27 18.67
C PHE A 143 -8.41 6.85 18.23
N PRO A 144 -9.38 6.02 17.77
CA PRO A 144 -9.07 4.68 17.28
C PRO A 144 -8.18 4.73 16.03
N VAL A 145 -7.03 4.07 16.11
CA VAL A 145 -6.07 3.93 15.01
C VAL A 145 -5.93 2.44 14.69
N GLY A 146 -6.01 2.07 13.42
CA GLY A 146 -5.66 0.74 12.95
C GLY A 146 -4.44 0.77 12.02
N ILE A 147 -3.93 -0.41 11.69
CA ILE A 147 -2.77 -0.56 10.81
C ILE A 147 -3.08 -1.44 9.61
N LYS A 148 -2.50 -1.11 8.45
CA LYS A 148 -2.44 -1.97 7.27
C LYS A 148 -0.97 -2.29 6.99
N LEU A 149 -0.63 -3.57 7.08
CA LEU A 149 0.72 -4.05 6.81
C LEU A 149 0.78 -4.56 5.37
N ASP A 150 1.52 -3.85 4.52
CA ASP A 150 1.67 -4.19 3.10
C ASP A 150 2.96 -4.98 2.86
N PHE A 151 2.85 -6.31 2.89
CA PHE A 151 3.99 -7.21 2.72
C PHE A 151 4.42 -7.29 1.26
N LYS A 152 5.69 -6.94 1.01
CA LYS A 152 6.26 -6.91 -0.36
C LYS A 152 7.02 -8.18 -0.75
N ASP A 153 7.22 -9.10 0.20
CA ASP A 153 8.01 -10.31 0.01
C ASP A 153 7.51 -11.49 0.89
N PRO A 154 7.61 -12.75 0.43
CA PRO A 154 7.18 -13.92 1.22
C PRO A 154 7.88 -14.06 2.58
N LEU A 155 9.17 -13.76 2.65
CA LEU A 155 9.95 -13.82 3.89
C LEU A 155 9.53 -12.69 4.84
N ALA A 156 9.27 -11.50 4.29
CA ALA A 156 8.73 -10.38 5.05
C ALA A 156 7.34 -10.70 5.64
N ALA A 157 6.48 -11.36 4.85
CA ALA A 157 5.16 -11.81 5.32
C ALA A 157 5.28 -12.81 6.46
N GLU A 158 6.12 -13.85 6.33
CA GLU A 158 6.25 -14.87 7.36
C GLU A 158 6.85 -14.32 8.66
N ILE A 159 8.02 -13.68 8.59
CA ILE A 159 8.70 -13.12 9.77
C ILE A 159 7.85 -12.00 10.39
N GLY A 160 7.25 -11.15 9.56
CA GLY A 160 6.46 -10.01 10.02
C GLY A 160 5.20 -10.47 10.75
N LEU A 161 4.50 -11.48 10.23
CA LEU A 161 3.34 -12.07 10.89
C LEU A 161 3.71 -12.80 12.19
N GLN A 162 4.87 -13.47 12.26
CA GLN A 162 5.38 -14.04 13.52
C GLN A 162 5.62 -12.94 14.57
N MET A 163 6.20 -11.80 14.16
CA MET A 163 6.43 -10.66 15.04
C MET A 163 5.13 -9.95 15.47
N VAL A 164 4.11 -9.94 14.62
CA VAL A 164 2.75 -9.49 14.99
C VAL A 164 2.15 -10.44 16.01
N HIS A 165 2.22 -11.75 15.76
CA HIS A 165 1.70 -12.78 16.66
C HIS A 165 2.30 -12.67 18.06
N SER A 166 3.62 -12.47 18.18
CA SER A 166 4.30 -12.35 19.48
C SER A 166 3.90 -11.13 20.31
N ARG A 167 3.18 -10.17 19.72
CA ARG A 167 2.65 -8.97 20.40
C ARG A 167 1.16 -9.05 20.72
N THR A 168 0.53 -10.19 20.42
CA THR A 168 -0.89 -10.38 20.72
C THR A 168 -1.16 -10.56 22.20
N GLY A 169 -2.31 -10.06 22.66
CA GLY A 169 -2.83 -10.33 23.98
C GLY A 169 -3.40 -11.75 24.11
N GLN A 170 -3.97 -12.06 25.27
CA GLN A 170 -4.60 -13.36 25.53
C GLN A 170 -5.77 -13.69 24.58
N ASP A 171 -6.41 -12.66 24.03
CA ASP A 171 -7.49 -12.78 23.04
C ASP A 171 -6.97 -13.03 21.61
N GLY A 172 -5.64 -13.07 21.42
CA GLY A 172 -5.00 -13.23 20.12
C GLY A 172 -5.05 -11.98 19.25
N THR A 173 -5.29 -10.79 19.82
CA THR A 173 -5.38 -9.52 19.07
C THR A 173 -4.29 -8.53 19.48
N LEU A 174 -4.06 -7.50 18.67
CA LEU A 174 -3.19 -6.36 19.03
C LEU A 174 -3.95 -5.27 19.82
N GLY A 175 -5.24 -5.46 20.07
CA GLY A 175 -6.12 -4.41 20.62
C GLY A 175 -6.46 -3.28 19.65
N ILE A 176 -6.03 -3.39 18.38
CA ILE A 176 -6.33 -2.42 17.31
C ILE A 176 -6.76 -3.16 16.03
N PRO A 177 -7.49 -2.51 15.11
CA PRO A 177 -7.76 -3.07 13.79
C PRO A 177 -6.47 -3.33 13.00
N VAL A 178 -6.37 -4.50 12.39
CA VAL A 178 -5.22 -4.90 11.57
C VAL A 178 -5.73 -5.39 10.21
N VAL A 179 -5.18 -4.81 9.15
CA VAL A 179 -5.37 -5.23 7.77
C VAL A 179 -4.05 -5.82 7.26
N LEU A 180 -4.09 -7.04 6.73
CA LEU A 180 -2.94 -7.75 6.19
C LEU A 180 -3.02 -7.68 4.66
N ASN A 181 -2.08 -6.97 4.05
CA ASN A 181 -2.07 -6.71 2.62
C ASN A 181 -0.91 -7.41 1.91
N ALA A 182 -1.19 -7.92 0.72
CA ALA A 182 -0.16 -8.38 -0.21
C ALA A 182 -0.69 -8.33 -1.66
N ASP A 183 0.23 -8.07 -2.60
CA ASP A 183 -0.03 -8.23 -4.03
C ASP A 183 0.11 -9.71 -4.41
N VAL A 184 -1.03 -10.39 -4.56
CA VAL A 184 -1.11 -11.86 -4.70
C VAL A 184 -1.46 -12.34 -6.11
N LEU A 185 -1.91 -11.44 -6.99
CA LEU A 185 -2.24 -11.71 -8.39
C LEU A 185 -1.57 -10.74 -9.36
N GLN A 186 -1.49 -11.10 -10.63
CA GLN A 186 -0.92 -10.25 -11.67
C GLN A 186 -1.93 -9.19 -12.14
N GLY A 187 -1.58 -7.93 -11.97
CA GLY A 187 -2.40 -6.78 -12.36
C GLY A 187 -2.07 -6.21 -13.73
N PRO A 188 -2.78 -5.14 -14.13
CA PRO A 188 -2.52 -4.44 -15.39
C PRO A 188 -1.05 -4.03 -15.50
N SER A 189 -0.43 -4.43 -16.61
CA SER A 189 0.99 -4.16 -16.93
C SER A 189 1.99 -4.70 -15.91
N GLY A 190 1.55 -5.49 -14.93
CA GLY A 190 2.39 -6.04 -13.88
C GLY A 190 3.08 -7.32 -14.31
N GLY A 191 4.14 -7.67 -13.60
CA GLY A 191 4.74 -9.00 -13.66
C GLY A 191 4.07 -9.98 -12.70
N VAL A 192 4.60 -11.20 -12.67
CA VAL A 192 4.17 -12.24 -11.73
C VAL A 192 4.37 -11.75 -10.28
N PRO A 193 3.37 -11.87 -9.39
CA PRO A 193 3.49 -11.54 -7.97
C PRO A 193 4.52 -12.46 -7.30
N VAL A 194 5.23 -11.94 -6.30
CA VAL A 194 6.24 -12.73 -5.56
C VAL A 194 5.62 -13.53 -4.41
N ILE A 195 4.46 -13.10 -3.92
CA ILE A 195 3.68 -13.80 -2.90
C ILE A 195 2.50 -14.48 -3.59
N SER A 196 2.35 -15.79 -3.42
CA SER A 196 1.13 -16.48 -3.87
C SER A 196 0.01 -16.31 -2.85
N GLY A 197 -1.24 -16.20 -3.32
CA GLY A 197 -2.40 -15.99 -2.45
C GLY A 197 -2.62 -17.10 -1.43
N GLU A 198 -2.51 -18.37 -1.84
CA GLU A 198 -2.71 -19.50 -0.92
C GLU A 198 -1.62 -19.57 0.17
N TYR A 199 -0.37 -19.25 -0.17
CA TYR A 199 0.71 -19.13 0.81
C TYR A 199 0.42 -18.01 1.80
N PHE A 200 0.02 -16.83 1.31
CA PHE A 200 -0.34 -15.70 2.15
C PHE A 200 -1.50 -16.01 3.10
N PHE A 201 -2.55 -16.70 2.63
CA PHE A 201 -3.67 -17.13 3.46
C PHE A 201 -3.22 -18.10 4.55
N GLY A 202 -2.33 -19.04 4.22
CA GLY A 202 -1.75 -19.96 5.18
C GLY A 202 -1.03 -19.23 6.32
N LEU A 203 -0.18 -18.26 5.97
CA LEU A 203 0.53 -17.43 6.95
C LEU A 203 -0.44 -16.60 7.81
N CYS A 204 -1.40 -15.90 7.19
CA CYS A 204 -2.37 -15.07 7.92
C CYS A 204 -3.19 -15.92 8.89
N ARG A 205 -3.69 -17.07 8.45
CA ARG A 205 -4.46 -17.99 9.32
C ARG A 205 -3.63 -18.54 10.47
N LYS A 206 -2.36 -18.85 10.21
CA LYS A 206 -1.45 -19.43 11.20
C LYS A 206 -1.07 -18.43 12.29
N TYR A 207 -0.75 -17.19 11.90
CA TYR A 207 -0.12 -16.23 12.81
C TYR A 207 -1.07 -15.12 13.28
N TYR A 208 -2.04 -14.71 12.46
CA TYR A 208 -2.96 -13.62 12.80
C TYR A 208 -4.36 -13.77 12.15
N PRO A 209 -5.15 -14.79 12.53
CA PRO A 209 -6.45 -15.06 11.91
C PRO A 209 -7.53 -14.01 12.20
N LYS A 210 -7.26 -13.05 13.08
CA LYS A 210 -8.19 -11.97 13.48
C LYS A 210 -8.08 -10.72 12.60
N GLY A 211 -7.10 -10.66 11.70
CA GLY A 211 -6.92 -9.53 10.79
C GLY A 211 -7.83 -9.65 9.56
N ALA A 212 -8.24 -8.50 9.02
CA ALA A 212 -8.87 -8.45 7.70
C ALA A 212 -7.81 -8.64 6.61
N LEU A 213 -8.17 -9.33 5.53
CA LEU A 213 -7.29 -9.49 4.37
C LEU A 213 -7.52 -8.34 3.38
N SER A 214 -6.45 -7.79 2.82
CA SER A 214 -6.50 -6.84 1.71
C SER A 214 -5.72 -7.43 0.53
N LEU A 215 -6.42 -7.87 -0.50
CA LEU A 215 -5.82 -8.58 -1.63
C LEU A 215 -5.53 -7.61 -2.76
N GLY A 216 -4.26 -7.52 -3.14
CA GLY A 216 -3.78 -6.63 -4.19
C GLY A 216 -3.40 -7.37 -5.47
N TRP A 217 -3.20 -6.57 -6.51
CA TRP A 217 -2.54 -7.02 -7.73
C TRP A 217 -1.20 -6.33 -7.90
N LYS A 218 -0.18 -7.09 -8.25
CA LYS A 218 1.09 -6.53 -8.68
C LYS A 218 0.90 -5.81 -10.01
N THR A 219 1.08 -4.50 -10.02
CA THR A 219 0.85 -3.66 -11.20
C THR A 219 2.15 -3.14 -11.81
N GLY A 220 2.11 -2.83 -13.11
CA GLY A 220 3.23 -2.18 -13.78
C GLY A 220 3.33 -0.70 -13.44
N ILE A 221 4.53 -0.15 -13.49
CA ILE A 221 4.73 1.31 -13.49
C ILE A 221 4.06 1.87 -14.75
N PRO A 222 3.27 2.94 -14.66
CA PRO A 222 2.67 3.51 -15.83
C PRO A 222 3.70 4.18 -16.76
N TRP A 223 4.22 3.47 -17.76
CA TRP A 223 4.97 4.07 -18.89
C TRP A 223 4.00 4.58 -19.96
N LEU A 224 4.50 5.34 -20.96
CA LEU A 224 3.66 5.90 -22.04
C LEU A 224 2.61 4.88 -22.53
N PHE A 225 1.32 5.24 -22.44
CA PHE A 225 0.12 4.46 -22.82
C PHE A 225 -0.40 3.36 -21.87
N THR A 226 0.29 3.03 -20.79
CA THR A 226 -0.21 2.02 -19.82
C THR A 226 -1.41 2.51 -19.00
N TRP A 227 -1.61 3.82 -18.85
CA TRP A 227 -2.81 4.41 -18.23
C TRP A 227 -4.09 4.22 -19.05
N LEU A 228 -3.99 3.75 -20.30
CA LEU A 228 -5.14 3.32 -21.10
C LEU A 228 -5.58 1.89 -20.74
N ARG A 229 -4.76 1.17 -19.97
CA ARG A 229 -5.10 -0.17 -19.50
C ARG A 229 -5.96 -0.09 -18.25
N GLY A 230 -6.63 -1.19 -17.96
CA GLY A 230 -7.47 -1.39 -16.79
C GLY A 230 -7.42 -2.86 -16.38
N TYR A 231 -7.99 -3.17 -15.23
CA TYR A 231 -8.27 -4.53 -14.81
C TYR A 231 -9.23 -5.18 -15.80
N THR A 232 -8.82 -6.30 -16.36
CA THR A 232 -9.67 -7.10 -17.26
C THR A 232 -10.69 -7.89 -16.45
N SER A 233 -11.76 -8.37 -17.10
CA SER A 233 -12.74 -9.24 -16.44
C SER A 233 -12.07 -10.50 -15.88
N ALA A 234 -11.16 -11.11 -16.65
CA ALA A 234 -10.41 -12.29 -16.23
C ALA A 234 -9.57 -12.03 -14.96
N GLN A 235 -8.93 -10.87 -14.84
CA GLN A 235 -8.17 -10.51 -13.64
C GLN A 235 -9.06 -10.33 -12.40
N VAL A 236 -10.27 -9.83 -12.58
CA VAL A 236 -11.25 -9.71 -11.50
C VAL A 236 -11.87 -11.07 -11.16
N ASP A 237 -12.13 -11.93 -12.16
CA ASP A 237 -12.61 -13.30 -11.96
C ASP A 237 -11.61 -14.11 -11.12
N GLU A 238 -10.34 -14.05 -11.49
CA GLU A 238 -9.25 -14.72 -10.76
C GLU A 238 -9.18 -14.25 -9.30
N MET A 239 -9.34 -12.95 -9.04
CA MET A 239 -9.36 -12.41 -7.68
C MET A 239 -10.58 -12.86 -6.88
N LEU A 240 -11.76 -12.90 -7.50
CA LEU A 240 -12.98 -13.40 -6.86
C LEU A 240 -12.85 -14.90 -6.53
N ASP A 241 -12.30 -15.69 -7.44
CA ASP A 241 -12.05 -17.11 -7.24
C ASP A 241 -11.04 -17.35 -6.11
N LEU A 242 -9.94 -16.58 -6.09
CA LEU A 242 -8.95 -16.62 -5.02
C LEU A 242 -9.57 -16.23 -3.66
N ALA A 243 -10.37 -15.17 -3.62
CA ALA A 243 -11.02 -14.70 -2.38
C ALA A 243 -11.96 -15.76 -1.76
N ARG A 244 -12.60 -16.60 -2.57
CA ARG A 244 -13.43 -17.72 -2.06
C ARG A 244 -12.61 -18.77 -1.29
N LYS A 245 -11.30 -18.87 -1.56
CA LYS A 245 -10.39 -19.81 -0.90
C LYS A 245 -9.81 -19.28 0.42
N ALA A 246 -10.03 -18.00 0.76
CA ALA A 246 -9.41 -17.38 1.93
C ALA A 246 -9.97 -17.91 3.27
N HIS A 247 -11.15 -18.55 3.26
CA HIS A 247 -11.88 -19.01 4.45
C HIS A 247 -12.16 -17.90 5.48
N THR A 248 -12.35 -16.66 5.02
CA THR A 248 -12.80 -15.50 5.81
C THR A 248 -13.72 -14.62 4.98
N THR A 249 -14.65 -13.93 5.64
CA THR A 249 -15.51 -12.92 5.03
C THR A 249 -14.86 -11.53 5.02
N ASP A 250 -13.89 -11.30 5.89
CA ASP A 250 -13.22 -10.01 6.11
C ASP A 250 -12.15 -9.76 5.05
N ILE A 251 -12.60 -9.49 3.83
CA ILE A 251 -11.73 -9.28 2.66
C ILE A 251 -12.03 -7.92 2.03
N THR A 252 -10.97 -7.15 1.80
CA THR A 252 -10.95 -5.96 0.96
C THR A 252 -10.00 -6.18 -0.23
N PHE A 253 -10.08 -5.31 -1.23
CA PHE A 253 -9.26 -5.40 -2.43
C PHE A 253 -8.46 -4.11 -2.63
N ALA A 254 -7.13 -4.24 -2.66
CA ALA A 254 -6.22 -3.13 -2.92
C ALA A 254 -6.16 -2.86 -4.43
N VAL A 255 -6.92 -1.86 -4.85
CA VAL A 255 -7.01 -1.44 -6.26
C VAL A 255 -6.10 -0.24 -6.49
N ARG A 256 -5.30 -0.30 -7.54
CA ARG A 256 -4.49 0.83 -7.98
C ARG A 256 -5.37 1.87 -8.68
N GLY A 257 -5.48 3.05 -8.09
CA GLY A 257 -6.41 4.10 -8.50
C GLY A 257 -6.27 4.55 -9.95
N GLU A 258 -5.06 4.51 -10.52
CA GLU A 258 -4.78 4.92 -11.89
C GLU A 258 -5.51 4.05 -12.94
N PHE A 259 -5.83 2.80 -12.61
CA PHE A 259 -6.54 1.89 -13.52
C PHE A 259 -8.06 1.92 -13.34
N CYS A 260 -8.58 2.51 -12.26
CA CYS A 260 -10.01 2.56 -11.96
C CYS A 260 -10.86 3.14 -13.11
N PRO A 261 -10.49 4.25 -13.78
CA PRO A 261 -11.31 4.84 -14.84
C PRO A 261 -11.63 3.88 -15.98
N ASN A 262 -10.71 2.96 -16.31
CA ASN A 262 -10.86 1.99 -17.39
C ASN A 262 -11.39 0.63 -16.92
N SER A 263 -11.71 0.49 -15.63
CA SER A 263 -12.00 -0.80 -15.00
C SER A 263 -13.32 -0.81 -14.23
N LEU A 264 -14.13 0.25 -14.34
CA LEU A 264 -15.32 0.45 -13.51
C LEU A 264 -16.28 -0.74 -13.55
N THR A 265 -16.58 -1.24 -14.75
CA THR A 265 -17.51 -2.36 -14.94
C THR A 265 -17.00 -3.63 -14.27
N GLN A 266 -15.69 -3.87 -14.32
CA GLN A 266 -15.04 -5.03 -13.73
C GLN A 266 -15.00 -4.88 -12.20
N LEU A 267 -14.51 -3.76 -11.69
CA LEU A 267 -14.30 -3.51 -10.26
C LEU A 267 -15.59 -3.48 -9.44
N LYS A 268 -16.73 -3.08 -10.03
CA LYS A 268 -18.05 -3.16 -9.35
C LYS A 268 -18.36 -4.56 -8.84
N ARG A 269 -17.87 -5.61 -9.52
CA ARG A 269 -18.13 -7.00 -9.14
C ARG A 269 -17.44 -7.40 -7.82
N LEU A 270 -16.38 -6.69 -7.45
CA LEU A 270 -15.70 -6.84 -6.16
C LEU A 270 -16.56 -6.29 -5.01
N LEU A 271 -17.29 -5.19 -5.26
CA LEU A 271 -18.24 -4.62 -4.31
C LEU A 271 -19.42 -5.54 -4.05
N ASP A 272 -20.01 -6.08 -5.12
CA ASP A 272 -21.18 -6.96 -5.02
C ASP A 272 -20.90 -8.23 -4.20
N ARG A 273 -19.63 -8.67 -4.11
CA ARG A 273 -19.21 -9.75 -3.21
C ARG A 273 -19.25 -9.31 -1.75
N ASN A 274 -18.82 -8.08 -1.46
CA ASN A 274 -18.74 -7.57 -0.11
C ASN A 274 -20.09 -7.13 0.45
N GLU A 275 -21.08 -6.84 -0.40
CA GLU A 275 -22.45 -6.48 0.00
C GLU A 275 -23.39 -7.69 0.20
N LYS A 276 -23.06 -8.87 -0.34
CA LYS A 276 -23.89 -10.08 -0.26
C LYS A 276 -23.75 -10.86 1.05
N HIS A 277 -23.07 -10.30 2.04
CA HIS A 277 -22.79 -10.86 3.36
C HIS A 277 -22.93 -9.77 4.42
#